data_AF-A0A937XAH2-F1
#
_entry.id   AF-A0A937XAH2-F1
#
_cell.length_a   1.000
_cell.length_b   1.000
_cell.length_c   1.000
_cell.angle_alpha   90.00
_cell.angle_beta   90.00
_cell.angle_gamma   90.00
#
_symmetry.space_group_name_H-M   'P 1'
#
loop_
_entity.id
_entity.type
_entity.pdbx_description
1 polymer ?
#
loop_
_entity_poly.entity_id
_entity_poly.type
_entity_poly.pdbx_seq_one_letter_code
_entity_poly.pdbx_strand_id
1 'polypeptide(L)'
;MKSPDRDGSQPPKPGAPSKPPTHRWAFAPRFRARAFGWRSQPAIQRVKEAVAEIRKVARRDPLLAAEGAVRFLEKVSPALQRVDSSSGAIGTAVNHAIVELAAVISQAPADRTTRERWLERLWQAHQDDDIPYIEILADCWGELCASPELASEWADRTKSVVEMMWGPLHRPGGHFHGLPACLSSLLAAGRHEELLTLIEKSPHFWWHDRKFGFRALAAMGRVDEAIAYAEATLAKDERPYAIARACEEVLLQAGRGAEAYGRYALLANQKTTNLATFRAIVKKYPHREKAAILSDLIDATPGEAGKWFAAAKDAGFLELAADLVQRSPCDPHTLNRAARD
;
A
#
# COMPACT_ATOMS: atom_id res chain seq x y z
N MET A 1 3.02 86.92 -18.87
CA MET A 1 4.03 85.86 -18.65
C MET A 1 3.39 84.77 -17.81
N LYS A 2 3.12 83.60 -18.40
CA LYS A 2 2.47 82.44 -17.78
C LYS A 2 3.51 81.62 -16.99
N SER A 3 3.14 81.16 -15.80
CA SER A 3 3.86 80.16 -15.00
C SER A 3 3.93 78.81 -15.74
N PRO A 4 5.01 78.01 -15.59
CA PRO A 4 5.06 76.68 -16.17
C PRO A 4 4.62 75.62 -15.14
N ASP A 5 3.59 74.85 -15.52
CA ASP A 5 3.19 73.60 -14.87
C ASP A 5 4.28 72.53 -15.07
N ARG A 6 4.67 71.86 -13.98
CA ARG A 6 5.51 70.66 -14.00
C ARG A 6 4.61 69.43 -14.16
N ASP A 7 4.54 68.91 -15.37
CA ASP A 7 3.98 67.58 -15.65
C ASP A 7 5.01 66.51 -15.25
N GLY A 8 4.75 65.84 -14.12
CA GLY A 8 5.52 64.71 -13.62
C GLY A 8 4.96 63.40 -14.17
N SER A 9 5.32 63.04 -15.39
CA SER A 9 4.98 61.72 -15.95
C SER A 9 5.89 60.64 -15.34
N GLN A 10 5.37 59.89 -14.35
CA GLN A 10 6.00 58.66 -13.86
C GLN A 10 5.90 57.55 -14.94
N PRO A 11 6.98 56.80 -15.20
CA PRO A 11 6.92 55.67 -16.12
C PRO A 11 6.06 54.53 -15.53
N PRO A 12 5.34 53.76 -16.37
CA PRO A 12 4.46 52.69 -15.91
C PRO A 12 5.28 51.60 -15.21
N LYS A 13 4.83 51.23 -13.99
CA LYS A 13 5.39 50.10 -13.25
C LYS A 13 5.29 48.82 -14.09
N PRO A 14 6.34 48.00 -14.19
CA PRO A 14 6.25 46.71 -14.86
C PRO A 14 5.19 45.86 -14.17
N GLY A 15 4.21 45.39 -14.97
CA GLY A 15 3.15 44.52 -14.48
C GLY A 15 3.76 43.29 -13.81
N ALA A 16 3.29 42.98 -12.61
CA ALA A 16 3.67 41.76 -11.91
C ALA A 16 3.44 40.55 -12.83
N PRO A 17 4.37 39.59 -12.92
CA PRO A 17 4.17 38.40 -13.72
C PRO A 17 2.89 37.71 -13.25
N SER A 18 1.94 37.52 -14.17
CA SER A 18 0.70 36.79 -13.91
C SER A 18 1.05 35.43 -13.34
N LYS A 19 0.56 35.10 -12.14
CA LYS A 19 0.70 33.76 -11.56
C LYS A 19 0.32 32.72 -12.63
N PRO A 20 1.15 31.68 -12.88
CA PRO A 20 0.80 30.66 -13.85
C PRO A 20 -0.57 30.08 -13.49
N PRO A 21 -1.42 29.77 -14.49
CA PRO A 21 -2.77 29.29 -14.24
C PRO A 21 -2.71 28.02 -13.38
N THR A 22 -3.30 28.09 -12.19
CA THR A 22 -3.39 26.96 -11.27
C THR A 22 -4.10 25.81 -11.97
N HIS A 23 -3.44 24.66 -12.08
CA HIS A 23 -4.05 23.47 -12.67
C HIS A 23 -5.37 23.13 -11.95
N ARG A 24 -6.43 22.95 -12.73
CA ARG A 24 -7.77 22.67 -12.20
C ARG A 24 -8.03 21.16 -12.20
N TRP A 25 -7.82 20.55 -11.04
CA TRP A 25 -8.16 19.15 -10.80
C TRP A 25 -9.67 18.89 -10.91
N ALA A 26 -10.06 17.96 -11.79
CA ALA A 26 -11.44 17.57 -11.99
C ALA A 26 -11.99 16.77 -10.81
N PHE A 27 -11.15 15.98 -10.13
CA PHE A 27 -11.55 15.27 -8.92
C PHE A 27 -11.86 16.21 -7.74
N ALA A 28 -11.11 17.29 -7.56
CA ALA A 28 -11.16 18.12 -6.34
C ALA A 28 -12.57 18.58 -5.91
N PRO A 29 -13.45 19.11 -6.80
CA PRO A 29 -14.81 19.50 -6.42
C PRO A 29 -15.75 18.32 -6.08
N ARG A 30 -15.38 17.10 -6.45
CA ARG A 30 -16.18 15.88 -6.19
C ARG A 30 -15.94 15.32 -4.79
N PHE A 31 -14.77 15.58 -4.20
CA PHE A 31 -14.41 15.17 -2.84
C PHE A 31 -14.67 16.30 -1.83
N ARG A 32 -15.92 16.77 -1.74
CA ARG A 32 -16.38 17.61 -0.63
C ARG A 32 -16.72 16.72 0.56
N ALA A 33 -16.68 17.27 1.78
CA ALA A 33 -17.05 16.51 2.97
C ALA A 33 -18.43 15.86 2.79
N ARG A 34 -18.53 14.56 3.09
CA ARG A 34 -19.76 13.76 3.02
C ARG A 34 -20.43 13.71 1.63
N ALA A 35 -19.65 13.83 0.55
CA ALA A 35 -20.18 13.98 -0.81
C ALA A 35 -20.91 12.75 -1.39
N PHE A 36 -20.66 11.54 -0.89
CA PHE A 36 -21.11 10.31 -1.56
C PHE A 36 -22.34 9.63 -0.94
N GLY A 37 -22.85 10.12 0.18
CA GLY A 37 -23.91 9.44 0.92
C GLY A 37 -23.47 8.04 1.37
N TRP A 38 -24.41 7.09 1.47
CA TRP A 38 -24.15 5.73 1.97
C TRP A 38 -23.61 4.75 0.93
N ARG A 39 -23.75 5.03 -0.37
CA ARG A 39 -23.40 4.07 -1.43
C ARG A 39 -21.89 4.07 -1.69
N SER A 40 -21.26 2.91 -1.60
CA SER A 40 -19.83 2.73 -1.84
C SER A 40 -19.41 2.75 -3.32
N GLN A 41 -20.22 2.22 -4.23
CA GLN A 41 -19.84 2.11 -5.66
C GLN A 41 -19.53 3.46 -6.33
N PRO A 42 -20.35 4.53 -6.18
CA PRO A 42 -20.00 5.84 -6.73
C PRO A 42 -18.70 6.41 -6.14
N ALA A 43 -18.46 6.20 -4.85
CA ALA A 43 -17.23 6.64 -4.20
C ALA A 43 -16.00 5.91 -4.75
N ILE A 44 -16.06 4.57 -4.87
CA ILE A 44 -15.00 3.74 -5.46
C ILE A 44 -14.66 4.21 -6.88
N GLN A 45 -15.68 4.45 -7.71
CA GLN A 45 -15.49 4.94 -9.07
C GLN A 45 -14.75 6.29 -9.10
N ARG A 46 -15.12 7.20 -8.19
CA ARG A 46 -14.53 8.55 -8.11
C ARG A 46 -13.09 8.53 -7.60
N VAL A 47 -12.76 7.61 -6.68
CA VAL A 47 -11.39 7.36 -6.24
C VAL A 47 -10.52 6.90 -7.42
N LYS A 48 -11.00 5.92 -8.19
CA LYS A 48 -10.28 5.42 -9.38
C LYS A 48 -10.08 6.52 -10.44
N GLU A 49 -11.10 7.33 -10.69
CA GLU A 49 -10.99 8.47 -11.62
C GLU A 49 -9.95 9.50 -11.17
N ALA A 50 -9.90 9.83 -9.88
CA ALA A 50 -8.93 10.76 -9.32
C ALA A 50 -7.48 10.25 -9.46
N VAL A 51 -7.25 8.97 -9.11
CA VAL A 51 -5.93 8.34 -9.27
C VAL A 51 -5.53 8.33 -10.75
N ALA A 52 -6.43 7.94 -11.67
CA ALA A 52 -6.14 7.94 -13.10
C ALA A 52 -5.80 9.34 -13.65
N GLU A 53 -6.49 10.38 -13.17
CA GLU A 53 -6.20 11.78 -13.50
C GLU A 53 -4.79 12.17 -13.04
N ILE A 54 -4.44 11.90 -11.77
CA ILE A 54 -3.13 12.20 -11.19
C ILE A 54 -2.01 11.48 -11.93
N ARG A 55 -2.16 10.17 -12.20
CA ARG A 55 -1.19 9.39 -13.00
C ARG A 55 -0.95 9.99 -14.38
N LYS A 56 -2.01 10.48 -15.03
CA LYS A 56 -1.90 11.07 -16.36
C LYS A 56 -1.06 12.35 -16.31
N VAL A 57 -1.22 13.16 -15.27
CA VAL A 57 -0.40 14.36 -15.03
C VAL A 57 1.03 13.98 -14.66
N ALA A 58 1.24 12.92 -13.87
CA ALA A 58 2.57 12.47 -13.44
C ALA A 58 3.53 12.16 -14.59
N ARG A 59 3.00 11.76 -15.76
CA ARG A 59 3.79 11.53 -16.99
C ARG A 59 4.38 12.79 -17.61
N ARG A 60 3.87 13.97 -17.25
CA ARG A 60 4.25 15.27 -17.86
C ARG A 60 4.83 16.23 -16.83
N ASP A 61 4.23 16.25 -15.64
CA ASP A 61 4.60 17.14 -14.55
C ASP A 61 4.50 16.38 -13.21
N PRO A 62 5.59 15.73 -12.78
CA PRO A 62 5.61 14.96 -11.54
C PRO A 62 5.36 15.81 -10.28
N LEU A 63 5.83 17.06 -10.25
CA LEU A 63 5.63 17.97 -9.12
C LEU A 63 4.17 18.34 -8.96
N LEU A 64 3.53 18.70 -10.08
CA LEU A 64 2.10 18.98 -10.08
C LEU A 64 1.30 17.75 -9.69
N ALA A 65 1.66 16.57 -10.20
CA ALA A 65 0.97 15.33 -9.86
C ALA A 65 1.08 15.00 -8.36
N ALA A 66 2.26 15.17 -7.75
CA ALA A 66 2.45 15.00 -6.31
C ALA A 66 1.61 16.00 -5.50
N GLU A 67 1.56 17.27 -5.90
CA GLU A 67 0.67 18.26 -5.28
C GLU A 67 -0.82 17.84 -5.40
N GLY A 68 -1.21 17.28 -6.55
CA GLY A 68 -2.53 16.69 -6.76
C GLY A 68 -2.82 15.48 -5.88
N ALA A 69 -1.84 14.60 -5.70
CA ALA A 69 -1.89 13.44 -4.83
C ALA A 69 -2.10 13.85 -3.36
N VAL A 70 -1.30 14.80 -2.86
CA VAL A 70 -1.47 15.37 -1.51
C VAL A 70 -2.87 15.94 -1.36
N ARG A 71 -3.33 16.73 -2.33
CA ARG A 71 -4.68 17.31 -2.32
C ARG A 71 -5.79 16.27 -2.35
N PHE A 72 -5.60 15.13 -2.99
CA PHE A 72 -6.58 14.05 -2.96
C PHE A 72 -6.64 13.41 -1.57
N LEU A 73 -5.49 13.10 -0.98
CA LEU A 73 -5.37 12.45 0.33
C LEU A 73 -5.94 13.32 1.47
N GLU A 74 -5.77 14.65 1.41
CA GLU A 74 -6.43 15.60 2.33
C GLU A 74 -7.97 15.55 2.28
N LYS A 75 -8.54 15.09 1.16
CA LYS A 75 -9.97 15.24 0.88
C LYS A 75 -10.74 13.92 0.91
N VAL A 76 -10.06 12.80 0.72
CA VAL A 76 -10.71 11.50 0.54
C VAL A 76 -11.44 11.07 1.82
N SER A 77 -10.79 11.12 2.99
CA SER A 77 -11.42 10.68 4.23
C SER A 77 -12.68 11.50 4.60
N PRO A 78 -12.63 12.86 4.65
CA PRO A 78 -13.82 13.65 4.93
C PRO A 78 -14.96 13.42 3.92
N ALA A 79 -14.64 13.13 2.66
CA ALA A 79 -15.64 12.86 1.63
C ALA A 79 -16.36 11.52 1.83
N LEU A 80 -15.69 10.53 2.42
CA LEU A 80 -16.18 9.16 2.62
C LEU A 80 -16.90 8.94 3.95
N GLN A 81 -16.96 9.92 4.85
CA GLN A 81 -17.53 9.77 6.21
C GLN A 81 -18.91 9.11 6.30
N ARG A 82 -19.75 9.21 5.26
CA ARG A 82 -21.11 8.63 5.25
C ARG A 82 -21.23 7.33 4.47
N VAL A 83 -20.16 6.89 3.80
CA VAL A 83 -20.16 5.71 2.95
C VAL A 83 -20.20 4.46 3.81
N ASP A 84 -21.05 3.51 3.45
CA ASP A 84 -21.05 2.18 4.06
C ASP A 84 -19.78 1.42 3.64
N SER A 85 -18.91 1.18 4.62
CA SER A 85 -17.64 0.48 4.47
C SER A 85 -17.68 -0.99 4.90
N SER A 86 -18.84 -1.52 5.30
CA SER A 86 -19.00 -2.88 5.84
C SER A 86 -18.48 -3.99 4.92
N SER A 87 -18.64 -3.83 3.60
CA SER A 87 -18.11 -4.78 2.61
C SER A 87 -16.58 -4.76 2.45
N GLY A 88 -15.88 -3.78 3.03
CA GLY A 88 -14.43 -3.55 2.85
C GLY A 88 -14.02 -3.07 1.46
N ALA A 89 -14.94 -2.98 0.49
CA ALA A 89 -14.63 -2.65 -0.90
C ALA A 89 -14.11 -1.21 -1.07
N ILE A 90 -14.71 -0.24 -0.37
CA ILE A 90 -14.24 1.15 -0.40
C ILE A 90 -12.89 1.29 0.28
N GLY A 91 -12.69 0.66 1.45
CA GLY A 91 -11.39 0.66 2.14
C GLY A 91 -10.29 0.08 1.27
N THR A 92 -10.54 -1.06 0.62
CA THR A 92 -9.60 -1.66 -0.34
C THR A 92 -9.25 -0.71 -1.49
N ALA A 93 -10.24 -0.02 -2.06
CA ALA A 93 -10.01 0.93 -3.14
C ALA A 93 -9.18 2.14 -2.70
N VAL A 94 -9.42 2.67 -1.50
CA VAL A 94 -8.66 3.79 -0.93
C VAL A 94 -7.24 3.34 -0.56
N ASN A 95 -7.08 2.15 0.02
CA ASN A 95 -5.76 1.61 0.35
C ASN A 95 -4.88 1.46 -0.91
N HIS A 96 -5.44 0.95 -2.01
CA HIS A 96 -4.72 0.91 -3.28
C HIS A 96 -4.38 2.30 -3.80
N ALA A 97 -5.29 3.28 -3.67
CA ALA A 97 -5.02 4.65 -4.06
C ALA A 97 -3.90 5.28 -3.23
N ILE A 98 -3.84 5.04 -1.92
CA ILE A 98 -2.80 5.58 -1.04
C ILE A 98 -1.43 5.05 -1.44
N VAL A 99 -1.26 3.73 -1.59
CA VAL A 99 0.02 3.14 -2.00
C VAL A 99 0.50 3.69 -3.34
N GLU A 100 -0.41 3.82 -4.31
CA GLU A 100 -0.08 4.35 -5.62
C GLU A 100 0.30 5.84 -5.57
N LEU A 101 -0.45 6.64 -4.82
CA LEU A 101 -0.21 8.08 -4.71
C LEU A 101 1.00 8.40 -3.84
N ALA A 102 1.32 7.58 -2.83
CA ALA A 102 2.55 7.68 -2.07
C ALA A 102 3.77 7.52 -2.98
N ALA A 103 3.72 6.57 -3.93
CA ALA A 103 4.77 6.40 -4.94
C ALA A 103 4.88 7.60 -5.90
N VAL A 104 3.75 8.21 -6.29
CA VAL A 104 3.76 9.45 -7.10
C VAL A 104 4.41 10.60 -6.34
N ILE A 105 4.09 10.76 -5.05
CA ILE A 105 4.67 11.81 -4.20
C ILE A 105 6.16 11.55 -4.00
N SER A 106 6.56 10.33 -3.64
CA SER A 106 7.96 10.00 -3.35
C SER A 106 8.87 10.24 -4.56
N GLN A 107 8.44 9.84 -5.76
CA GLN A 107 9.21 9.96 -7.00
C GLN A 107 9.28 11.38 -7.59
N ALA A 108 8.42 12.31 -7.15
CA ALA A 108 8.47 13.68 -7.65
C ALA A 108 9.77 14.38 -7.22
N PRO A 109 10.48 15.12 -8.08
CA PRO A 109 11.77 15.74 -7.76
C PRO A 109 11.59 17.08 -7.03
N ALA A 110 10.88 17.07 -5.89
CA ALA A 110 10.60 18.28 -5.11
C ALA A 110 11.82 18.70 -4.27
N ASP A 111 12.02 20.01 -4.16
CA ASP A 111 12.94 20.56 -3.15
C ASP A 111 12.48 20.24 -1.73
N ARG A 112 13.39 20.41 -0.78
CA ARG A 112 13.17 20.08 0.63
C ARG A 112 11.96 20.82 1.22
N THR A 113 11.86 22.12 0.99
CA THR A 113 10.78 22.96 1.53
C THR A 113 9.40 22.56 0.99
N THR A 114 9.31 22.17 -0.28
CA THR A 114 8.07 21.70 -0.88
C THR A 114 7.70 20.32 -0.32
N ARG A 115 8.69 19.43 -0.15
CA ARG A 115 8.48 18.11 0.46
C ARG A 115 7.95 18.22 1.88
N GLU A 116 8.60 19.02 2.72
CA GLU A 116 8.19 19.23 4.11
C GLU A 116 6.74 19.74 4.18
N ARG A 117 6.39 20.71 3.32
CA ARG A 117 5.03 21.24 3.24
C ARG A 117 4.00 20.17 2.87
N TRP A 118 4.34 19.24 1.96
CA TRP A 118 3.48 18.11 1.63
C TRP A 118 3.30 17.18 2.83
N LEU A 119 4.39 16.84 3.52
CA LEU A 119 4.34 15.95 4.69
C LEU A 119 3.53 16.56 5.84
N GLU A 120 3.68 17.85 6.13
CA GLU A 120 2.89 18.52 7.17
C GLU A 120 1.39 18.52 6.84
N ARG A 121 1.04 18.74 5.58
CA ARG A 121 -0.35 18.68 5.11
C ARG A 121 -0.94 17.28 5.21
N LEU A 122 -0.17 16.27 4.80
CA LEU A 122 -0.56 14.87 4.95
C LEU A 122 -0.67 14.47 6.42
N TRP A 123 0.20 15.01 7.28
CA TRP A 123 0.21 14.70 8.70
C TRP A 123 -1.03 15.27 9.36
N GLN A 124 -1.40 16.51 9.02
CA GLN A 124 -2.65 17.10 9.45
C GLN A 124 -3.86 16.28 8.98
N ALA A 125 -3.90 15.88 7.70
CA ALA A 125 -4.98 15.04 7.19
C ALA A 125 -5.08 13.69 7.94
N HIS A 126 -3.95 13.08 8.28
CA HIS A 126 -3.88 11.84 9.05
C HIS A 126 -4.35 12.04 10.49
N GLN A 127 -4.00 13.16 11.13
CA GLN A 127 -4.50 13.50 12.48
C GLN A 127 -6.02 13.77 12.49
N ASP A 128 -6.56 14.30 11.40
CA ASP A 128 -7.99 14.61 11.25
C ASP A 128 -8.81 13.41 10.71
N ASP A 129 -8.21 12.22 10.61
CA ASP A 129 -8.83 11.01 10.04
C ASP A 129 -9.80 10.31 11.01
N ASP A 130 -10.94 10.96 11.31
CA ASP A 130 -11.94 10.48 12.28
C ASP A 130 -12.39 9.03 12.05
N ILE A 131 -12.68 8.69 10.78
CA ILE A 131 -12.93 7.32 10.33
C ILE A 131 -11.70 6.93 9.54
N PRO A 132 -10.95 5.88 9.94
CA PRO A 132 -9.59 5.62 9.46
C PRO A 132 -9.55 5.17 8.00
N TYR A 133 -9.79 6.08 7.06
CA TYR A 133 -9.78 5.80 5.63
C TYR A 133 -8.38 5.98 5.04
N ILE A 134 -7.54 6.80 5.67
CA ILE A 134 -6.18 7.06 5.23
C ILE A 134 -5.12 6.60 6.23
N GLU A 135 -5.48 5.81 7.24
CA GLU A 135 -4.56 5.30 8.26
C GLU A 135 -3.29 4.64 7.69
N ILE A 136 -3.42 3.93 6.56
CA ILE A 136 -2.29 3.23 5.93
C ILE A 136 -1.27 4.18 5.30
N LEU A 137 -1.59 5.48 5.20
CA LEU A 137 -0.65 6.49 4.75
C LEU A 137 0.59 6.54 5.66
N ALA A 138 0.40 6.31 6.95
CA ALA A 138 1.48 6.23 7.93
C ALA A 138 2.44 5.05 7.65
N ASP A 139 1.96 3.95 7.07
CA ASP A 139 2.85 2.84 6.67
C ASP A 139 3.85 3.26 5.58
N CYS A 140 3.47 4.22 4.74
CA CYS A 140 4.27 4.71 3.62
C CYS A 140 5.11 5.95 3.98
N TRP A 141 5.12 6.37 5.25
CA TRP A 141 5.69 7.67 5.64
C TRP A 141 7.19 7.82 5.33
N GLY A 142 7.96 6.75 5.53
CA GLY A 142 9.38 6.73 5.18
C GLY A 142 9.62 6.94 3.68
N GLU A 143 8.78 6.35 2.82
CA GLU A 143 8.86 6.54 1.37
C GLU A 143 8.47 7.97 0.97
N LEU A 144 7.46 8.55 1.63
CA LEU A 144 7.01 9.93 1.40
C LEU A 144 8.11 10.95 1.72
N CYS A 145 8.98 10.65 2.68
CA CYS A 145 10.12 11.50 3.04
C CYS A 145 11.13 11.65 1.89
N ALA A 146 11.29 10.62 1.05
CA ALA A 146 12.19 10.58 -0.12
C ALA A 146 13.69 10.86 0.14
N SER A 147 14.10 11.12 1.39
CA SER A 147 15.50 11.20 1.81
C SER A 147 15.68 10.62 3.22
N PRO A 148 16.81 9.97 3.53
CA PRO A 148 17.10 9.45 4.86
C PRO A 148 17.10 10.53 5.94
N GLU A 149 17.52 11.76 5.60
CA GLU A 149 17.59 12.88 6.55
C GLU A 149 16.19 13.34 6.96
N LEU A 150 15.28 13.53 6.00
CA LEU A 150 13.90 13.90 6.32
C LEU A 150 13.19 12.79 7.09
N ALA A 151 13.43 11.52 6.71
CA ALA A 151 12.90 10.38 7.42
C ALA A 151 13.43 10.34 8.87
N SER A 152 14.72 10.61 9.09
CA SER A 152 15.29 10.67 10.44
C SER A 152 14.64 11.75 11.30
N GLU A 153 14.40 12.94 10.75
CA GLU A 153 13.71 14.01 11.48
C GLU A 153 12.27 13.63 11.85
N TRP A 154 11.53 13.00 10.94
CA TRP A 154 10.18 12.50 11.23
C TRP A 154 10.16 11.38 12.27
N ALA A 155 11.16 10.49 12.23
CA ALA A 155 11.35 9.49 13.26
C ALA A 155 11.57 10.16 14.63
N ASP A 156 12.47 11.14 14.73
CA ASP A 156 12.78 11.81 16.00
C ASP A 156 11.57 12.57 16.57
N ARG A 157 10.75 13.18 15.72
CA ARG A 157 9.50 13.86 16.12
C ARG A 157 8.47 12.92 16.75
N THR A 158 8.40 11.67 16.29
CA THR A 158 7.33 10.74 16.66
C THR A 158 7.78 9.66 17.65
N LYS A 159 9.09 9.37 17.72
CA LYS A 159 9.68 8.31 18.53
C LYS A 159 9.39 8.45 20.02
N SER A 160 9.53 9.65 20.59
CA SER A 160 9.32 9.85 22.03
C SER A 160 7.91 9.46 22.48
N VAL A 161 6.91 9.71 21.64
CA VAL A 161 5.51 9.32 21.88
C VAL A 161 5.36 7.80 21.82
N VAL A 162 5.99 7.14 20.85
CA VAL A 162 5.98 5.67 20.73
C VAL A 162 6.67 5.02 21.92
N GLU A 163 7.84 5.53 22.35
CA GLU A 163 8.56 5.02 23.52
C GLU A 163 7.77 5.18 24.81
N MET A 164 7.06 6.30 24.98
CA MET A 164 6.15 6.50 26.10
C MET A 164 4.99 5.52 26.06
N MET A 165 4.40 5.29 24.87
CA MET A 165 3.26 4.39 24.68
C MET A 165 3.62 2.91 24.85
N TRP A 166 4.85 2.52 24.52
CA TRP A 166 5.36 1.16 24.72
C TRP A 166 6.16 0.99 26.03
N GLY A 167 6.30 2.06 26.81
CA GLY A 167 7.08 2.03 28.04
C GLY A 167 6.43 1.28 29.21
N PRO A 168 7.15 1.13 30.34
CA PRO A 168 6.62 0.50 31.55
C PRO A 168 5.39 1.21 32.14
N LEU A 169 5.22 2.50 31.81
CA LEU A 169 4.10 3.35 32.24
C LEU A 169 2.95 3.39 31.22
N HIS A 170 2.93 2.47 30.25
CA HIS A 170 1.87 2.47 29.24
C HIS A 170 0.50 2.31 29.89
N ARG A 171 -0.47 3.09 29.40
CA ARG A 171 -1.86 2.91 29.78
C ARG A 171 -2.47 1.83 28.90
N PRO A 172 -3.11 0.80 29.47
CA PRO A 172 -3.87 -0.17 28.68
C PRO A 172 -4.86 0.55 27.77
N GLY A 173 -4.87 0.20 26.48
CA GLY A 173 -5.73 0.83 25.47
C GLY A 173 -5.21 2.15 24.89
N GLY A 174 -3.99 2.59 25.23
CA GLY A 174 -3.36 3.72 24.56
C GLY A 174 -3.09 3.42 23.08
N HIS A 175 -3.58 4.27 22.18
CA HIS A 175 -3.35 4.17 20.75
C HIS A 175 -2.68 5.44 20.24
N PHE A 176 -1.66 5.28 19.37
CA PHE A 176 -1.04 6.39 18.67
C PHE A 176 -1.06 6.10 17.16
N HIS A 177 -1.89 6.83 16.42
CA HIS A 177 -2.05 6.69 14.97
C HIS A 177 -0.75 7.04 14.19
N GLY A 178 0.19 7.75 14.82
CA GLY A 178 1.50 8.07 14.27
C GLY A 178 2.56 6.97 14.42
N LEU A 179 2.24 5.87 15.10
CA LEU A 179 3.19 4.77 15.31
C LEU A 179 3.75 4.21 13.99
N PRO A 180 2.94 3.91 12.95
CA PRO A 180 3.48 3.36 11.72
C PRO A 180 4.36 4.35 10.97
N ALA A 181 4.06 5.65 11.09
CA ALA A 181 4.89 6.71 10.53
C ALA A 181 6.27 6.75 11.19
N CYS A 182 6.35 6.57 12.51
CA CYS A 182 7.63 6.43 13.23
C CYS A 182 8.44 5.23 12.71
N LEU A 183 7.83 4.03 12.68
CA LEU A 183 8.53 2.81 12.27
C LEU A 183 8.97 2.86 10.80
N SER A 184 8.09 3.35 9.92
CA SER A 184 8.38 3.56 8.50
C SER A 184 9.51 4.56 8.28
N SER A 185 9.54 5.65 9.08
CA SER A 185 10.57 6.67 9.01
C SER A 185 11.94 6.17 9.50
N LEU A 186 11.99 5.41 10.60
CA LEU A 186 13.23 4.77 11.07
C LEU A 186 13.79 3.80 10.02
N LEU A 187 12.92 3.03 9.37
CA LEU A 187 13.30 2.13 8.28
C LEU A 187 13.91 2.90 7.10
N ALA A 188 13.22 3.93 6.60
CA ALA A 188 13.71 4.72 5.47
C ALA A 188 14.97 5.55 5.79
N ALA A 189 15.17 5.92 7.05
CA ALA A 189 16.39 6.58 7.53
C ALA A 189 17.59 5.61 7.65
N GLY A 190 17.40 4.30 7.47
CA GLY A 190 18.45 3.30 7.68
C GLY A 190 18.78 3.06 9.16
N ARG A 191 17.96 3.56 10.10
CA ARG A 191 18.13 3.41 11.55
C ARG A 191 17.60 2.05 12.02
N HIS A 192 18.09 0.99 11.40
CA HIS A 192 17.54 -0.36 11.49
C HIS A 192 17.66 -0.98 12.88
N GLU A 193 18.82 -0.87 13.54
CA GLU A 193 19.02 -1.42 14.87
C GLU A 193 18.14 -0.72 15.91
N GLU A 194 18.01 0.61 15.80
CA GLU A 194 17.12 1.39 16.65
C GLU A 194 15.65 1.04 16.44
N LEU A 195 15.24 0.81 15.19
CA LEU A 195 13.90 0.30 14.87
C LEU A 195 13.63 -1.05 15.54
N LEU A 196 14.58 -1.98 15.48
CA LEU A 196 14.46 -3.29 16.12
C LEU A 196 14.34 -3.14 17.65
N THR A 197 15.21 -2.35 18.28
CA THR A 197 15.16 -2.06 19.72
C THR A 197 13.83 -1.41 20.12
N LEU A 198 13.27 -0.52 19.29
CA LEU A 198 11.99 0.11 19.57
C LEU A 198 10.85 -0.91 19.53
N ILE A 199 10.80 -1.76 18.49
CA ILE A 199 9.76 -2.79 18.35
C ILE A 199 9.80 -3.81 19.49
N GLU A 200 10.97 -4.12 20.04
CA GLU A 200 11.09 -5.02 21.21
C GLU A 200 10.38 -4.49 22.46
N LYS A 201 10.19 -3.17 22.58
CA LYS A 201 9.41 -2.56 23.66
C LYS A 201 7.90 -2.75 23.48
N SER A 202 7.43 -3.11 22.29
CA SER A 202 6.00 -3.24 22.01
C SER A 202 5.33 -4.24 22.96
N PRO A 203 4.22 -3.87 23.62
CA PRO A 203 3.45 -4.79 24.46
C PRO A 203 2.73 -5.88 23.65
N HIS A 204 2.64 -5.69 22.33
CA HIS A 204 1.91 -6.58 21.44
C HIS A 204 2.81 -7.17 20.35
N PHE A 205 2.58 -8.43 20.01
CA PHE A 205 3.36 -9.18 19.04
C PHE A 205 2.64 -9.27 17.69
N TRP A 206 2.24 -8.12 17.13
CA TRP A 206 1.44 -8.07 15.91
C TRP A 206 2.30 -7.89 14.66
N TRP A 207 1.93 -8.61 13.58
CA TRP A 207 2.60 -8.46 12.29
C TRP A 207 2.57 -7.03 11.76
N HIS A 208 1.53 -6.27 12.09
CA HIS A 208 1.36 -4.88 11.67
C HIS A 208 2.59 -4.01 11.97
N ASP A 209 3.19 -4.17 13.15
CA ASP A 209 4.37 -3.40 13.56
C ASP A 209 5.66 -4.17 13.25
N ARG A 210 5.64 -5.49 13.46
CA ARG A 210 6.80 -6.36 13.20
C ARG A 210 7.22 -6.41 11.74
N LYS A 211 6.32 -6.14 10.79
CA LYS A 211 6.68 -6.04 9.36
C LYS A 211 7.81 -5.02 9.11
N PHE A 212 7.91 -3.96 9.93
CA PHE A 212 8.99 -2.97 9.81
C PHE A 212 10.33 -3.53 10.29
N GLY A 213 10.35 -4.26 11.41
CA GLY A 213 11.54 -4.98 11.89
C GLY A 213 12.00 -6.06 10.91
N PHE A 214 11.05 -6.81 10.34
CA PHE A 214 11.32 -7.76 9.25
C PHE A 214 12.01 -7.09 8.06
N ARG A 215 11.46 -5.96 7.59
CA ARG A 215 12.03 -5.19 6.47
C ARG A 215 13.42 -4.63 6.81
N ALA A 216 13.65 -4.18 8.05
CA ALA A 216 14.97 -3.74 8.49
C ALA A 216 16.02 -4.87 8.46
N LEU A 217 15.68 -6.06 8.95
CA LEU A 217 16.56 -7.23 8.86
C LEU A 217 16.89 -7.58 7.40
N ALA A 218 15.88 -7.59 6.53
CA ALA A 218 16.08 -7.81 5.10
C ALA A 218 16.96 -6.73 4.45
N ALA A 219 16.75 -5.45 4.78
CA ALA A 219 17.55 -4.33 4.28
C ALA A 219 19.02 -4.38 4.74
N MET A 220 19.29 -4.98 5.89
CA MET A 220 20.65 -5.28 6.38
C MET A 220 21.28 -6.52 5.74
N GLY A 221 20.59 -7.20 4.82
CA GLY A 221 21.05 -8.45 4.21
C GLY A 221 20.93 -9.69 5.12
N ARG A 222 20.31 -9.54 6.30
CA ARG A 222 20.12 -10.61 7.30
C ARG A 222 18.86 -11.43 6.96
N VAL A 223 18.86 -12.05 5.77
CA VAL A 223 17.67 -12.71 5.19
C VAL A 223 17.14 -13.83 6.08
N ASP A 224 17.99 -14.75 6.55
CA ASP A 224 17.54 -15.86 7.41
C ASP A 224 16.96 -15.38 8.74
N GLU A 225 17.56 -14.34 9.33
CA GLU A 225 17.05 -13.71 10.56
C GLU A 225 15.71 -13.02 10.32
N ALA A 226 15.53 -12.35 9.18
CA ALA A 226 14.25 -11.77 8.80
C ALA A 226 13.16 -12.87 8.70
N ILE A 227 13.45 -13.99 8.04
CA ILE A 227 12.52 -15.11 7.94
C ILE A 227 12.17 -15.66 9.33
N ALA A 228 13.17 -15.96 10.17
CA ALA A 228 12.94 -16.44 11.53
C ALA A 228 12.13 -15.44 12.37
N TYR A 229 12.40 -14.15 12.22
CA TYR A 229 11.68 -13.07 12.89
C TYR A 229 10.20 -13.00 12.47
N ALA A 230 9.91 -13.20 11.19
CA ALA A 230 8.54 -13.25 10.66
C ALA A 230 7.80 -14.51 11.14
N GLU A 231 8.45 -15.67 11.10
CA GLU A 231 7.87 -16.94 11.54
C GLU A 231 7.58 -16.97 13.04
N ALA A 232 8.42 -16.35 13.86
CA ALA A 232 8.13 -16.16 15.28
C ALA A 232 6.81 -15.40 15.52
N THR A 233 6.36 -14.59 14.54
CA THR A 233 5.08 -13.87 14.59
C THR A 233 3.89 -14.79 14.28
N LEU A 234 4.05 -15.77 13.40
CA LEU A 234 3.02 -16.78 13.10
C LEU A 234 2.66 -17.61 14.33
N ALA A 235 3.62 -17.89 15.20
CA ALA A 235 3.40 -18.65 16.43
C ALA A 235 2.41 -17.97 17.40
N LYS A 236 2.04 -16.70 17.17
CA LYS A 236 1.17 -15.91 18.04
C LYS A 236 -0.06 -15.24 17.37
N ASP A 237 -0.17 -15.23 16.03
CA ASP A 237 -1.25 -14.54 15.28
C ASP A 237 -1.73 -15.35 14.04
N GLU A 238 -3.00 -15.19 13.65
CA GLU A 238 -3.71 -15.92 12.58
C GLU A 238 -3.68 -15.21 11.21
N ARG A 239 -2.58 -14.51 10.85
CA ARG A 239 -2.44 -13.83 9.54
C ARG A 239 -1.36 -14.45 8.64
N PRO A 240 -1.50 -15.72 8.26
CA PRO A 240 -0.44 -16.46 7.57
C PRO A 240 -0.13 -15.90 6.17
N TYR A 241 -1.11 -15.34 5.46
CA TYR A 241 -0.95 -14.84 4.10
C TYR A 241 -0.03 -13.61 3.96
N ALA A 242 -0.12 -12.67 4.90
CA ALA A 242 0.67 -11.44 4.83
C ALA A 242 2.16 -11.72 5.11
N ILE A 243 2.42 -12.60 6.07
CA ILE A 243 3.76 -13.06 6.41
C ILE A 243 4.33 -13.90 5.27
N ALA A 244 3.59 -14.88 4.75
CA ALA A 244 4.04 -15.69 3.63
C ALA A 244 4.42 -14.84 2.40
N ARG A 245 3.62 -13.81 2.06
CA ARG A 245 3.95 -12.88 0.97
C ARG A 245 5.25 -12.12 1.21
N ALA A 246 5.45 -11.61 2.43
CA ALA A 246 6.65 -10.86 2.77
C ALA A 246 7.91 -11.76 2.74
N CYS A 247 7.83 -12.95 3.32
CA CYS A 247 8.90 -13.94 3.30
C CYS A 247 9.23 -14.40 1.87
N GLU A 248 8.21 -14.70 1.06
CA GLU A 248 8.38 -15.07 -0.35
C GLU A 248 9.10 -13.97 -1.13
N GLU A 249 8.68 -12.71 -0.97
CA GLU A 249 9.28 -11.57 -1.64
C GLU A 249 10.76 -11.38 -1.28
N VAL A 250 11.10 -11.43 0.01
CA VAL A 250 12.50 -11.29 0.46
C VAL A 250 13.37 -12.44 -0.05
N LEU A 251 12.89 -13.68 -0.02
CA LEU A 251 13.65 -14.82 -0.56
C LEU A 251 13.86 -14.71 -2.07
N LEU A 252 12.86 -14.23 -2.82
CA LEU A 252 13.00 -14.01 -4.26
C LEU A 252 14.01 -12.90 -4.57
N GLN A 253 13.99 -11.79 -3.83
CA GLN A 253 14.98 -10.71 -3.95
C GLN A 253 16.39 -11.19 -3.63
N ALA A 254 16.53 -12.14 -2.69
CA ALA A 254 17.80 -12.80 -2.36
C ALA A 254 18.22 -13.91 -3.35
N GLY A 255 17.47 -14.15 -4.43
CA GLY A 255 17.76 -15.20 -5.40
C GLY A 255 17.43 -16.63 -4.93
N ARG A 256 16.78 -16.79 -3.78
CA ARG A 256 16.43 -18.10 -3.16
C ARG A 256 15.07 -18.61 -3.63
N GLY A 257 14.84 -18.60 -4.94
CA GLY A 257 13.53 -18.91 -5.53
C GLY A 257 13.00 -20.31 -5.25
N ALA A 258 13.89 -21.32 -5.14
CA ALA A 258 13.48 -22.68 -4.81
C ALA A 258 12.88 -22.79 -3.40
N GLU A 259 13.48 -22.09 -2.44
CA GLU A 259 12.99 -22.05 -1.06
C GLU A 259 11.74 -21.19 -0.92
N ALA A 260 11.70 -20.01 -1.58
CA ALA A 260 10.51 -19.15 -1.62
C ALA A 260 9.28 -19.96 -2.10
N TYR A 261 9.49 -20.76 -3.14
CA TYR A 261 8.47 -21.67 -3.65
C TYR A 261 8.04 -22.71 -2.62
N GLY A 262 8.99 -23.50 -2.12
CA GLY A 262 8.69 -24.65 -1.26
C GLY A 262 8.05 -24.28 0.08
N ARG A 263 8.33 -23.08 0.62
CA ARG A 263 7.84 -22.66 1.94
C ARG A 263 6.61 -21.76 1.87
N TYR A 264 6.54 -20.86 0.90
CA TYR A 264 5.57 -19.75 0.97
C TYR A 264 4.69 -19.60 -0.28
N ALA A 265 5.11 -20.05 -1.46
CA ALA A 265 4.42 -19.68 -2.70
C ALA A 265 2.94 -20.05 -2.76
N LEU A 266 2.56 -21.24 -2.27
CA LEU A 266 1.16 -21.68 -2.33
C LEU A 266 0.25 -20.76 -1.51
N LEU A 267 0.68 -20.43 -0.29
CA LEU A 267 -0.06 -19.58 0.63
C LEU A 267 -0.01 -18.11 0.19
N ALA A 268 1.17 -17.60 -0.18
CA ALA A 268 1.40 -16.22 -0.54
C ALA A 268 0.62 -15.77 -1.78
N ASN A 269 0.34 -16.70 -2.70
CA ASN A 269 -0.28 -16.39 -3.99
C ASN A 269 -1.77 -16.76 -4.08
N GLN A 270 -2.41 -17.16 -2.97
CA GLN A 270 -3.85 -17.44 -2.97
C GLN A 270 -4.66 -16.23 -3.48
N LYS A 271 -5.62 -16.54 -4.36
CA LYS A 271 -6.58 -15.60 -4.95
C LYS A 271 -8.00 -16.07 -4.65
N THR A 272 -8.98 -15.29 -5.12
CA THR A 272 -10.41 -15.61 -4.96
C THR A 272 -10.85 -16.88 -5.70
N THR A 273 -10.07 -17.33 -6.69
CA THR A 273 -10.33 -18.59 -7.42
C THR A 273 -9.06 -19.39 -7.57
N ASN A 274 -9.19 -20.72 -7.61
CA ASN A 274 -8.06 -21.63 -7.79
C ASN A 274 -7.36 -21.44 -9.13
N LEU A 275 -8.11 -21.19 -10.20
CA LEU A 275 -7.52 -20.84 -11.49
C LEU A 275 -6.66 -19.57 -11.41
N ALA A 276 -7.13 -18.54 -10.70
CA ALA A 276 -6.35 -17.32 -10.52
C ALA A 276 -5.12 -17.55 -9.63
N THR A 277 -5.22 -18.38 -8.58
CA THR A 277 -4.09 -18.81 -7.74
C THR A 277 -3.03 -19.52 -8.58
N PHE A 278 -3.43 -20.55 -9.34
CA PHE A 278 -2.55 -21.31 -10.22
C PHE A 278 -1.84 -20.40 -11.23
N ARG A 279 -2.58 -19.55 -11.95
CA ARG A 279 -2.00 -18.61 -12.92
C ARG A 279 -1.04 -17.61 -12.27
N ALA A 280 -1.33 -17.16 -11.05
CA ALA A 280 -0.45 -16.26 -10.31
C ALA A 280 0.90 -16.93 -9.98
N ILE A 281 0.89 -18.19 -9.52
CA ILE A 281 2.10 -18.95 -9.20
C ILE A 281 2.87 -19.28 -10.48
N VAL A 282 2.22 -19.77 -11.54
CA VAL A 282 2.86 -20.03 -12.84
C VAL A 282 3.54 -18.78 -13.39
N LYS A 283 2.89 -17.62 -13.30
CA LYS A 283 3.47 -16.35 -13.74
C LYS A 283 4.69 -15.96 -12.91
N LYS A 284 4.66 -16.21 -11.60
CA LYS A 284 5.73 -15.81 -10.66
C LYS A 284 6.92 -16.77 -10.67
N TYR A 285 6.69 -18.04 -11.00
CA TYR A 285 7.69 -19.11 -11.07
C TYR A 285 7.74 -19.72 -12.47
N PRO A 286 8.18 -18.96 -13.50
CA PRO A 286 8.18 -19.43 -14.90
C PRO A 286 9.13 -20.61 -15.16
N HIS A 287 10.08 -20.86 -14.26
CA HIS A 287 11.06 -21.95 -14.36
C HIS A 287 10.55 -23.28 -13.78
N ARG A 288 9.37 -23.30 -13.17
CA ARG A 288 8.75 -24.52 -12.63
C ARG A 288 7.74 -25.06 -13.63
N GLU A 289 7.73 -26.39 -13.77
CA GLU A 289 6.75 -27.07 -14.61
C GLU A 289 5.32 -26.82 -14.11
N LYS A 290 4.42 -26.46 -15.02
CA LYS A 290 3.00 -26.20 -14.69
C LYS A 290 2.34 -27.41 -14.02
N ALA A 291 2.70 -28.62 -14.46
CA ALA A 291 2.19 -29.86 -13.89
C ALA A 291 2.60 -30.02 -12.42
N ALA A 292 3.86 -29.70 -12.09
CA ALA A 292 4.36 -29.76 -10.72
C ALA A 292 3.64 -28.74 -9.82
N ILE A 293 3.48 -27.50 -10.30
CA ILE A 293 2.74 -26.46 -9.56
C ILE A 293 1.31 -26.90 -9.28
N LEU A 294 0.63 -27.47 -10.26
CA LEU A 294 -0.73 -27.95 -10.10
C LEU A 294 -0.81 -29.12 -9.11
N SER A 295 0.13 -30.07 -9.18
CA SER A 295 0.23 -31.18 -8.23
C SER A 295 0.40 -30.67 -6.80
N ASP A 296 1.36 -29.78 -6.56
CA ASP A 296 1.62 -29.20 -5.22
C ASP A 296 0.37 -28.52 -4.65
N LEU A 297 -0.42 -27.84 -5.49
CA LEU A 297 -1.67 -27.18 -5.09
C LEU A 297 -2.79 -28.17 -4.73
N ILE A 298 -2.89 -29.27 -5.48
CA ILE A 298 -3.83 -30.36 -5.19
C ILE A 298 -3.44 -31.04 -3.86
N ASP A 299 -2.15 -31.35 -3.69
CA ASP A 299 -1.63 -32.00 -2.49
C ASP A 299 -1.78 -31.12 -1.25
N ALA A 300 -1.66 -29.79 -1.40
CA ALA A 300 -1.90 -28.82 -0.33
C ALA A 300 -3.38 -28.65 0.05
N THR A 301 -4.32 -29.22 -0.71
CA THR A 301 -5.78 -29.14 -0.42
C THR A 301 -6.46 -30.51 -0.48
N PRO A 302 -6.09 -31.46 0.41
CA PRO A 302 -6.68 -32.80 0.42
C PRO A 302 -8.21 -32.77 0.53
N GLY A 303 -8.88 -33.55 -0.32
CA GLY A 303 -10.35 -33.63 -0.37
C GLY A 303 -11.04 -32.53 -1.20
N GLU A 304 -10.31 -31.54 -1.68
CA GLU A 304 -10.84 -30.45 -2.51
C GLU A 304 -10.26 -30.42 -3.93
N ALA A 305 -9.71 -31.55 -4.39
CA ALA A 305 -9.02 -31.69 -5.67
C ALA A 305 -9.85 -31.20 -6.88
N GLY A 306 -11.16 -31.41 -6.86
CA GLY A 306 -12.12 -31.01 -7.89
C GLY A 306 -12.22 -29.50 -8.06
N LYS A 307 -11.84 -28.72 -7.05
CA LYS A 307 -11.76 -27.26 -7.17
C LYS A 307 -10.59 -26.80 -8.07
N TRP A 308 -9.65 -27.68 -8.41
CA TRP A 308 -8.54 -27.42 -9.34
C TRP A 308 -8.84 -27.82 -10.79
N PHE A 309 -10.02 -28.37 -11.08
CA PHE A 309 -10.46 -28.76 -12.43
C PHE A 309 -10.23 -27.65 -13.47
N ALA A 310 -10.67 -26.43 -13.18
CA ALA A 310 -10.53 -25.30 -14.10
C ALA A 310 -9.07 -24.98 -14.40
N ALA A 311 -8.17 -25.14 -13.43
CA ALA A 311 -6.73 -24.95 -13.60
C ALA A 311 -6.11 -26.06 -14.45
N ALA A 312 -6.49 -27.32 -14.20
CA ALA A 312 -6.04 -28.48 -14.99
C ALA A 312 -6.45 -28.36 -16.46
N LYS A 313 -7.72 -28.02 -16.73
CA LYS A 313 -8.23 -27.77 -18.09
C LYS A 313 -7.49 -26.62 -18.77
N ASP A 314 -7.35 -25.47 -18.10
CA ASP A 314 -6.65 -24.29 -18.64
C ASP A 314 -5.18 -24.57 -19.00
N ALA A 315 -4.54 -25.45 -18.24
CA ALA A 315 -3.17 -25.89 -18.49
C ALA A 315 -3.04 -26.98 -19.56
N GLY A 316 -4.16 -27.51 -20.10
CA GLY A 316 -4.17 -28.56 -21.11
C GLY A 316 -4.07 -29.99 -20.54
N PHE A 317 -4.14 -30.18 -19.22
CA PHE A 317 -4.06 -31.49 -18.57
C PHE A 317 -5.44 -32.15 -18.50
N LEU A 318 -5.99 -32.54 -19.65
CA LEU A 318 -7.38 -33.01 -19.76
C LEU A 318 -7.66 -34.31 -18.97
N GLU A 319 -6.75 -35.28 -19.03
CA GLU A 319 -6.87 -36.54 -18.26
C GLU A 319 -6.90 -36.28 -16.75
N LEU A 320 -5.99 -35.42 -16.26
CA LEU A 320 -5.97 -34.99 -14.87
C LEU A 320 -7.26 -34.23 -14.52
N ALA A 321 -7.73 -33.35 -15.38
CA ALA A 321 -8.98 -32.61 -15.16
C ALA A 321 -10.17 -33.58 -14.98
N ALA A 322 -10.28 -34.62 -15.82
CA ALA A 322 -11.33 -35.63 -15.71
C ALA A 322 -11.24 -36.41 -14.39
N ASP A 323 -10.03 -36.82 -13.99
CA ASP A 323 -9.77 -37.52 -12.74
C ASP A 323 -10.11 -36.66 -11.50
N LEU A 324 -9.79 -35.37 -11.49
CA LEU A 324 -10.08 -34.46 -10.36
C LEU A 324 -11.57 -34.37 -10.04
N VAL A 325 -12.43 -34.36 -11.07
CA VAL A 325 -13.90 -34.29 -10.91
C VAL A 325 -14.48 -35.60 -10.38
N GLN A 326 -13.82 -36.73 -10.66
CA GLN A 326 -14.22 -38.02 -10.09
C GLN A 326 -13.83 -38.13 -8.61
N ARG A 327 -12.72 -37.51 -8.20
CA ARG A 327 -12.20 -37.58 -6.83
C ARG A 327 -12.93 -36.69 -5.83
N SER A 328 -13.47 -35.55 -6.28
CA SER A 328 -14.19 -34.63 -5.38
C SER A 328 -15.06 -33.61 -6.15
N PRO A 329 -16.05 -32.98 -5.48
CA PRO A 329 -16.98 -32.05 -6.13
C PRO A 329 -16.29 -30.87 -6.82
N CYS A 330 -16.78 -30.54 -8.01
CA CYS A 330 -16.44 -29.34 -8.77
C CYS A 330 -17.70 -28.49 -8.97
N ASP A 331 -17.53 -27.17 -9.12
CA ASP A 331 -18.64 -26.25 -9.37
C ASP A 331 -19.39 -26.61 -10.67
N PRO A 332 -20.72 -26.88 -10.62
CA PRO A 332 -21.48 -27.31 -11.80
C PRO A 332 -21.49 -26.30 -12.94
N HIS A 333 -21.41 -24.99 -12.67
CA HIS A 333 -21.32 -23.97 -13.73
C HIS A 333 -20.01 -24.07 -14.49
N THR A 334 -18.91 -24.38 -13.79
CA THR A 334 -17.59 -24.59 -14.36
C THR A 334 -17.57 -25.83 -15.26
N LEU A 335 -18.20 -26.94 -14.84
CA LEU A 335 -18.36 -28.15 -15.66
C LEU A 335 -19.22 -27.91 -16.90
N ASN A 336 -20.37 -27.25 -16.73
CA ASN A 336 -21.28 -26.94 -17.84
C ASN A 336 -20.65 -26.01 -18.88
N ARG A 337 -19.83 -25.04 -18.45
CA ARG A 337 -19.03 -24.23 -19.37
C ARG A 337 -18.01 -25.12 -20.08
N ALA A 338 -17.33 -25.98 -19.33
CA ALA A 338 -16.28 -26.80 -19.89
C ALA A 338 -16.75 -27.82 -20.93
N ALA A 339 -17.96 -28.35 -20.81
CA ALA A 339 -18.58 -29.25 -21.78
C ALA A 339 -19.04 -28.55 -23.08
N ARG A 340 -19.16 -27.22 -23.08
CA ARG A 340 -19.54 -26.42 -24.25
C ARG A 340 -18.35 -25.95 -25.07
N ASP A 341 -17.20 -25.74 -24.43
CA ASP A 341 -15.96 -25.28 -25.05
C ASP A 341 -15.21 -26.44 -25.73
#